data_AF-A0A351MDH7-F1
#
_entry.id   AF-A0A351MDH7-F1
#
_cell.length_a   1.000
_cell.length_b   1.000
_cell.length_c   1.000
_cell.angle_alpha   90.00
_cell.angle_beta   90.00
_cell.angle_gamma   90.00
#
_symmetry.space_group_name_H-M   'P 1'
#
loop_
_entity.id
_entity.type
_entity.pdbx_description
1 polymer ?
#
loop_
_entity_poly.entity_id
_entity_poly.type
_entity_poly.pdbx_seq_one_letter_code
_entity_poly.pdbx_strand_id
1 'polypeptide(L)'
;MPVVTCHARNRFLCPKTENGSGFTLIELMIVVAIIGLLAAIAYPSYRDQVIRSNRTEARALLLDAAARQERFFSSNNSYAAALADLRFTPAADGSVRSENNLYSLTLETPNPNAPAGVGAGVGGRVNSFLLTATPRAELGQTDDRRCNAFSLDEQGVRRITGTAADPDECWGR
;
A
#
# COMPACT_ATOMS: atom_id res chain seq x y z
N MET A 1 43.00 -32.64 58.26
CA MET A 1 42.53 -32.39 56.89
C MET A 1 43.63 -31.62 56.17
N PRO A 2 44.38 -32.25 55.25
CA PRO A 2 45.60 -31.68 54.69
C PRO A 2 45.30 -30.64 53.60
N VAL A 3 46.02 -29.52 53.67
CA VAL A 3 46.04 -28.43 52.70
C VAL A 3 46.77 -28.91 51.44
N VAL A 4 46.09 -28.90 50.30
CA VAL A 4 46.67 -29.23 49.00
C VAL A 4 47.60 -28.08 48.59
N THR A 5 48.90 -28.36 48.54
CA THR A 5 49.92 -27.48 47.97
C THR A 5 49.84 -27.51 46.44
N CYS A 6 49.72 -26.35 45.82
CA CYS A 6 49.69 -26.21 44.37
C CYS A 6 51.11 -26.44 43.80
N HIS A 7 51.28 -27.50 43.01
CA HIS A 7 52.53 -27.80 42.30
C HIS A 7 52.46 -27.19 40.89
N ALA A 8 53.29 -26.16 40.65
CA ALA A 8 53.45 -25.56 39.35
C ALA A 8 54.20 -26.53 38.40
N ARG A 9 53.46 -27.43 37.75
CA ARG A 9 53.92 -28.23 36.62
C ARG A 9 52.83 -28.30 35.56
N ASN A 10 52.70 -27.24 34.77
CA ASN A 10 52.34 -27.38 33.36
C ASN A 10 52.63 -26.07 32.63
N ARG A 11 53.38 -26.18 31.53
CA ARG A 11 53.50 -25.14 30.50
C ARG A 11 52.11 -24.93 29.89
N PHE A 12 51.32 -24.05 30.49
CA PHE A 12 50.20 -23.45 29.77
C PHE A 12 50.79 -22.58 28.67
N LEU A 13 50.64 -23.02 27.43
CA LEU A 13 50.82 -22.17 26.26
C LEU A 13 49.98 -20.92 26.48
N CYS A 14 50.63 -19.78 26.67
CA CYS A 14 49.99 -18.49 26.56
C CYS A 14 49.43 -18.39 25.13
N PRO A 15 48.12 -18.26 24.93
CA PRO A 15 47.57 -18.04 23.60
C PRO A 15 48.18 -16.74 23.08
N LYS A 16 48.94 -16.84 21.99
CA LYS A 16 49.35 -15.67 21.22
C LYS A 16 48.05 -15.04 20.74
N THR A 17 47.67 -13.91 21.33
CA THR A 17 46.62 -13.05 20.80
C THR A 17 47.06 -12.71 19.38
N GLU A 18 46.48 -13.39 18.40
CA GLU A 18 46.52 -12.96 17.01
C GLU A 18 46.07 -11.50 17.03
N ASN A 19 46.97 -10.60 16.64
CA ASN A 19 46.63 -9.19 16.51
C ASN A 19 45.43 -9.12 15.58
N GLY A 20 44.25 -8.80 16.14
CA GLY A 20 43.04 -8.61 15.35
C GLY A 20 43.36 -7.59 14.28
N SER A 21 43.41 -8.03 13.03
CA SER A 21 43.61 -7.18 11.87
C SER A 21 42.44 -6.20 11.81
N GLY A 22 42.69 -4.95 12.23
CA GLY A 22 41.70 -3.88 12.16
C GLY A 22 41.51 -3.43 10.71
N PHE A 23 40.25 -3.22 10.31
CA PHE A 23 39.90 -2.57 9.04
C PHE A 23 40.58 -1.21 8.95
N THR A 24 41.16 -0.89 7.79
CA THR A 24 41.75 0.43 7.60
C THR A 24 40.65 1.47 7.37
N LEU A 25 40.87 2.70 7.82
CA LEU A 25 39.90 3.79 7.62
C LEU A 25 39.67 4.06 6.12
N ILE A 26 40.69 3.87 5.29
CA ILE A 26 40.60 4.03 3.84
C ILE A 26 39.76 2.92 3.19
N GLU A 27 39.88 1.68 3.65
CA GLU A 27 39.07 0.56 3.17
C GLU A 27 37.59 0.80 3.45
N LEU A 28 37.27 1.32 4.63
CA LEU A 28 35.91 1.71 4.97
C LEU A 28 35.39 2.89 4.12
N MET A 29 36.24 3.88 3.81
CA MET A 29 35.83 4.98 2.93
C MET A 29 35.47 4.51 1.52
N ILE A 30 36.26 3.58 0.96
CA ILE A 30 35.98 3.01 -0.37
C ILE A 30 34.68 2.21 -0.35
N VAL A 31 34.45 1.40 0.69
CA VAL A 31 33.20 0.62 0.83
C VAL A 31 31.98 1.53 0.89
N VAL A 32 32.01 2.59 1.71
CA VAL A 32 30.89 3.54 1.80
C VAL A 32 30.69 4.28 0.48
N ALA A 33 31.76 4.63 -0.23
CA ALA A 33 31.66 5.28 -1.54
C ALA A 33 30.95 4.37 -2.58
N ILE A 34 31.29 3.08 -2.62
CA ILE A 34 30.65 2.10 -3.52
C ILE A 34 29.17 1.90 -3.14
N ILE A 35 28.87 1.73 -1.84
CA ILE A 35 27.50 1.58 -1.36
C ILE A 35 26.65 2.82 -1.70
N GLY A 36 27.21 4.02 -1.53
CA GLY A 36 26.54 5.27 -1.89
C GLY A 36 26.16 5.34 -3.37
N LEU A 37 27.06 4.91 -4.27
CA LEU A 37 26.80 4.84 -5.70
C LEU A 37 25.67 3.86 -6.03
N LEU A 38 25.71 2.66 -5.46
CA LEU A 38 24.67 1.64 -5.68
C LEU A 38 23.31 2.11 -5.14
N ALA A 39 23.29 2.70 -3.95
CA ALA A 39 22.07 3.19 -3.31
C ALA A 39 21.37 4.28 -4.14
N ALA A 40 22.14 5.15 -4.81
CA ALA A 40 21.60 6.22 -5.64
C ALA A 40 20.74 5.70 -6.82
N ILE A 41 21.08 4.54 -7.39
CA ILE A 41 20.33 3.92 -8.49
C ILE A 41 19.25 2.97 -7.95
N ALA A 42 19.59 2.17 -6.94
CA ALA A 42 18.72 1.12 -6.43
C ALA A 42 17.49 1.68 -5.67
N TYR A 43 17.69 2.74 -4.88
CA TYR A 43 16.64 3.30 -4.02
C TYR A 43 15.42 3.82 -4.80
N PRO A 44 15.54 4.69 -5.83
CA PRO A 44 14.37 5.14 -6.59
C PRO A 44 13.65 3.99 -7.30
N SER A 45 14.41 3.06 -7.90
CA SER A 45 13.84 1.89 -8.57
C SER A 45 13.05 0.99 -7.63
N TYR A 46 13.54 0.77 -6.40
CA TYR A 46 12.82 -0.03 -5.42
C TYR A 46 11.52 0.64 -4.98
N ARG A 47 11.56 1.96 -4.73
CA ARG A 47 10.36 2.72 -4.37
C ARG A 47 9.28 2.65 -5.44
N ASP A 48 9.65 2.75 -6.71
CA ASP A 48 8.71 2.63 -7.82
C ASP A 48 8.06 1.24 -7.90
N GLN A 49 8.81 0.17 -7.60
CA GLN A 49 8.27 -1.19 -7.56
C GLN A 49 7.25 -1.35 -6.43
N VAL A 50 7.54 -0.82 -5.24
CA VAL A 50 6.60 -0.84 -4.11
C VAL A 50 5.33 -0.06 -4.46
N ILE A 51 5.45 1.13 -5.04
CA ILE A 51 4.28 1.93 -5.45
C ILE A 51 3.44 1.17 -6.49
N ARG A 52 4.07 0.54 -7.50
CA ARG A 52 3.36 -0.27 -8.50
C ARG A 52 2.64 -1.46 -7.89
N SER A 53 3.25 -2.12 -6.89
CA SER A 53 2.60 -3.16 -6.10
C SER A 53 1.39 -2.60 -5.36
N ASN A 54 1.52 -1.46 -4.68
CA ASN A 54 0.41 -0.87 -3.94
C ASN A 54 -0.78 -0.48 -4.84
N ARG A 55 -0.53 -0.10 -6.09
CA ARG A 55 -1.61 0.14 -7.07
C ARG A 55 -2.43 -1.12 -7.39
N THR A 56 -1.88 -2.33 -7.26
CA THR A 56 -2.70 -3.56 -7.45
C THR A 56 -3.78 -3.67 -6.39
N GLU A 57 -3.48 -3.22 -5.18
CA GLU A 57 -4.41 -3.24 -4.06
C GLU A 57 -5.58 -2.26 -4.25
N ALA A 58 -5.31 -1.05 -4.76
CA ALA A 58 -6.37 -0.12 -5.15
C ALA A 58 -7.32 -0.71 -6.20
N ARG A 59 -6.75 -1.34 -7.24
CA ARG A 59 -7.52 -1.97 -8.31
C ARG A 59 -8.33 -3.15 -7.80
N ALA A 60 -7.75 -3.98 -6.95
CA ALA A 60 -8.45 -5.10 -6.34
C ALA A 60 -9.64 -4.62 -5.50
N LEU A 61 -9.46 -3.56 -4.70
CA LEU A 61 -10.54 -2.97 -3.90
C LEU A 61 -11.69 -2.45 -4.78
N LEU A 62 -11.36 -1.73 -5.86
CA LEU A 62 -12.37 -1.22 -6.79
C LEU A 62 -13.11 -2.33 -7.53
N LEU A 63 -12.41 -3.38 -7.97
CA LEU A 63 -13.03 -4.50 -8.67
C LEU A 63 -13.93 -5.33 -7.74
N ASP A 64 -13.54 -5.54 -6.47
CA ASP A 64 -14.41 -6.19 -5.49
C ASP A 64 -15.66 -5.34 -5.21
N ALA A 65 -15.49 -4.03 -5.04
CA ALA A 65 -16.60 -3.11 -4.83
C ALA A 65 -17.56 -3.06 -6.03
N ALA A 66 -17.05 -3.03 -7.27
CA ALA A 66 -17.86 -3.09 -8.48
C ALA A 66 -18.62 -4.42 -8.59
N ALA A 67 -17.96 -5.55 -8.31
CA ALA A 67 -18.63 -6.86 -8.30
C ALA A 67 -19.72 -6.96 -7.22
N ARG A 68 -19.57 -6.26 -6.09
CA ARG A 68 -20.63 -6.14 -5.06
C ARG A 68 -21.78 -5.27 -5.54
N GLN A 69 -21.50 -4.17 -6.25
CA GLN A 69 -22.53 -3.32 -6.85
C GLN A 69 -23.38 -4.10 -7.86
N GLU A 70 -22.76 -4.90 -8.74
CA GLU A 70 -23.49 -5.72 -9.72
C GLU A 70 -24.37 -6.79 -9.06
N ARG A 71 -23.86 -7.43 -8.00
CA ARG A 71 -24.65 -8.39 -7.20
C ARG A 71 -25.84 -7.71 -6.52
N PHE A 72 -25.62 -6.50 -5.99
CA PHE A 72 -26.68 -5.72 -5.37
C PHE A 72 -27.74 -5.29 -6.38
N PHE A 73 -27.32 -4.84 -7.57
CA PHE A 73 -28.21 -4.49 -8.67
C PHE A 73 -29.07 -5.67 -9.13
N SER A 74 -28.46 -6.85 -9.26
CA SER A 74 -29.18 -8.09 -9.65
C SER A 74 -30.32 -8.45 -8.68
N SER A 75 -30.21 -8.07 -7.42
CA SER A 75 -31.20 -8.38 -6.38
C SER A 75 -32.21 -7.27 -6.15
N ASN A 76 -31.81 -6.00 -6.32
CA ASN A 76 -32.60 -4.82 -5.92
C ASN A 76 -33.08 -3.98 -7.12
N ASN A 77 -32.57 -4.25 -8.32
CA ASN A 77 -32.81 -3.47 -9.53
C ASN A 77 -32.48 -1.96 -9.34
N SER A 78 -31.44 -1.71 -8.54
CA SER A 78 -30.76 -0.42 -8.32
C SER A 78 -29.39 -0.68 -7.70
N TYR A 79 -28.42 0.21 -7.91
CA TYR A 79 -27.13 0.16 -7.22
C TYR A 79 -27.27 0.59 -5.77
N ALA A 80 -26.29 0.22 -4.94
CA ALA A 80 -26.21 0.66 -3.56
C ALA A 80 -25.85 2.15 -3.51
N ALA A 81 -26.53 2.90 -2.63
CA ALA A 81 -26.23 4.30 -2.35
C ALA A 81 -25.18 4.46 -1.22
N ALA A 82 -24.96 3.40 -0.43
CA ALA A 82 -24.03 3.39 0.68
C ALA A 82 -23.13 2.15 0.66
N LEU A 83 -21.88 2.31 1.10
CA LEU A 83 -20.92 1.19 1.21
C LEU A 83 -21.37 0.12 2.22
N ALA A 84 -22.21 0.49 3.21
CA ALA A 84 -22.77 -0.43 4.19
C ALA A 84 -23.64 -1.53 3.54
N ASP A 85 -24.33 -1.20 2.44
CA ASP A 85 -25.20 -2.14 1.73
C ASP A 85 -24.39 -3.20 0.94
N LEU A 86 -23.13 -2.87 0.61
CA LEU A 86 -22.21 -3.74 -0.12
C LEU A 86 -21.49 -4.77 0.78
N ARG A 87 -21.85 -4.85 2.06
CA ARG A 87 -21.31 -5.83 3.03
C ARG A 87 -19.79 -5.75 3.19
N PHE A 88 -19.25 -4.53 3.19
CA PHE A 88 -17.89 -4.31 3.66
C PHE A 88 -17.84 -4.30 5.18
N THR A 89 -16.73 -4.75 5.75
CA THR A 89 -16.41 -4.55 7.16
C THR A 89 -15.65 -3.23 7.29
N PRO A 90 -16.28 -2.15 7.76
CA PRO A 90 -15.59 -0.88 7.92
C PRO A 90 -14.54 -0.99 9.04
N ALA A 91 -13.50 -0.18 8.95
CA ALA A 91 -12.59 0.07 10.06
C ALA A 91 -13.31 0.85 11.18
N ALA A 92 -12.62 1.02 12.31
CA ALA A 92 -13.18 1.69 13.49
C ALA A 92 -13.64 3.15 13.23
N ASP A 93 -13.07 3.80 12.21
CA ASP A 93 -13.44 5.15 11.75
C ASP A 93 -14.57 5.17 10.72
N GLY A 94 -15.19 4.01 10.42
CA GLY A 94 -16.26 3.87 9.43
C GLY A 94 -15.77 3.78 7.97
N SER A 95 -14.45 3.90 7.72
CA SER A 95 -13.91 3.82 6.36
C SER A 95 -13.81 2.37 5.88
N VAL A 96 -14.12 2.14 4.61
CA VAL A 96 -13.80 0.87 3.95
C VAL A 96 -12.39 0.97 3.39
N ARG A 97 -11.54 0.02 3.75
CA ARG A 97 -10.11 0.06 3.44
C ARG A 97 -9.70 -1.16 2.65
N SER A 98 -8.61 -1.00 1.92
CA SER A 98 -7.88 -2.14 1.36
C SER A 98 -7.19 -2.96 2.45
N GLU A 99 -6.76 -4.18 2.10
CA GLU A 99 -6.20 -5.17 3.04
C GLU A 99 -5.05 -4.62 3.91
N ASN A 100 -4.14 -3.86 3.31
CA ASN A 100 -2.97 -3.26 3.99
C ASN A 100 -3.23 -1.82 4.43
N ASN A 101 -4.49 -1.36 4.45
CA ASN A 101 -4.88 0.00 4.83
C ASN A 101 -4.26 1.12 3.98
N LEU A 102 -3.80 0.81 2.77
CA LEU A 102 -3.15 1.75 1.84
C LEU A 102 -4.15 2.66 1.13
N TYR A 103 -5.33 2.13 0.80
CA TYR A 103 -6.38 2.85 0.10
C TYR A 103 -7.69 2.84 0.89
N SER A 104 -8.44 3.93 0.81
CA SER A 104 -9.83 4.03 1.28
C SER A 104 -10.79 4.10 0.11
N LEU A 105 -11.89 3.37 0.21
CA LEU A 105 -12.96 3.34 -0.78
C LEU A 105 -14.00 4.41 -0.45
N THR A 106 -14.36 5.21 -1.44
CA THR A 106 -15.55 6.06 -1.43
C THR A 106 -16.49 5.64 -2.56
N LEU A 107 -17.77 5.85 -2.32
CA LEU A 107 -18.85 5.61 -3.28
C LEU A 107 -19.59 6.91 -3.45
N GLU A 108 -19.63 7.40 -4.69
CA GLU A 108 -20.42 8.53 -5.10
C GLU A 108 -21.49 8.05 -6.07
N THR A 109 -22.70 8.57 -5.97
CA THR A 109 -23.78 8.27 -6.90
C THR A 109 -24.28 9.59 -7.48
N PRO A 110 -24.35 9.76 -8.81
CA PRO A 110 -24.88 10.96 -9.42
C PRO A 110 -26.36 11.17 -9.06
N ASN A 111 -26.63 11.93 -8.00
CA ASN A 111 -27.90 12.64 -7.79
C ASN A 111 -27.60 14.00 -7.12
N PRO A 112 -27.66 15.13 -7.85
CA PRO A 112 -27.32 16.45 -7.31
C PRO A 112 -28.35 17.02 -6.31
N ASN A 113 -29.48 16.35 -6.06
CA ASN A 113 -30.55 16.83 -5.17
C ASN A 113 -30.90 15.87 -4.01
N ALA A 114 -30.07 14.86 -3.76
CA ALA A 114 -30.25 13.95 -2.63
C ALA A 114 -29.60 14.51 -1.36
N PRO A 115 -30.32 14.58 -0.21
CA PRO A 115 -29.64 14.68 1.08
C PRO A 115 -28.66 13.52 1.22
N ALA A 116 -27.47 13.75 1.80
CA ALA A 116 -26.54 12.69 2.14
C ALA A 116 -27.29 11.58 2.92
N GLY A 117 -27.45 10.40 2.30
CA GLY A 117 -28.23 9.30 2.86
C GLY A 117 -29.45 8.82 2.06
N VAL A 118 -29.75 9.38 0.88
CA VAL A 118 -30.81 8.80 0.01
C VAL A 118 -30.39 8.88 -1.46
N GLY A 119 -30.10 7.75 -2.11
CA GLY A 119 -30.26 7.70 -3.57
C GLY A 119 -31.72 8.07 -3.86
N ALA A 120 -32.07 8.87 -4.88
CA ALA A 120 -31.93 8.41 -6.26
C ALA A 120 -32.82 9.18 -7.27
N GLY A 121 -32.66 8.87 -8.58
CA GLY A 121 -33.39 9.43 -9.72
C GLY A 121 -34.91 9.22 -9.67
N VAL A 122 -35.64 9.70 -10.69
CA VAL A 122 -37.12 9.74 -10.73
C VAL A 122 -37.70 8.35 -10.40
N GLY A 123 -38.26 8.21 -9.19
CA GLY A 123 -38.67 6.91 -8.61
C GLY A 123 -37.78 6.33 -7.51
N GLY A 124 -36.76 7.06 -7.02
CA GLY A 124 -35.93 6.64 -5.90
C GLY A 124 -34.96 5.47 -6.18
N ARG A 125 -34.57 5.22 -7.44
CA ARG A 125 -33.55 4.20 -7.81
C ARG A 125 -32.19 4.75 -8.32
N VAL A 126 -31.08 4.24 -7.77
CA VAL A 126 -29.71 4.59 -8.19
C VAL A 126 -29.32 3.73 -9.40
N ASN A 127 -28.96 4.37 -10.50
CA ASN A 127 -28.65 3.68 -11.77
C ASN A 127 -27.21 3.90 -12.25
N SER A 128 -26.42 4.69 -11.53
CA SER A 128 -25.00 4.91 -11.81
C SER A 128 -24.23 5.10 -10.52
N PHE A 129 -22.94 4.79 -10.55
CA PHE A 129 -22.05 4.93 -9.42
C PHE A 129 -20.65 5.32 -9.87
N LEU A 130 -19.91 5.95 -8.96
CA LEU A 130 -18.49 6.19 -9.09
C LEU A 130 -17.82 5.68 -7.82
N LEU A 131 -17.05 4.62 -7.96
CA LEU A 131 -16.19 4.11 -6.90
C LEU A 131 -14.84 4.81 -7.02
N THR A 132 -14.31 5.31 -5.91
CA THR A 132 -12.98 5.93 -5.88
C THR A 132 -12.14 5.33 -4.76
N ALA A 133 -10.94 4.87 -5.08
CA ALA A 133 -9.93 4.41 -4.14
C ALA A 133 -8.89 5.52 -3.95
N THR A 134 -8.94 6.20 -2.81
CA THR A 134 -8.02 7.28 -2.46
C THR A 134 -6.85 6.76 -1.62
N PRO A 135 -5.60 7.15 -1.93
CA PRO A 135 -4.44 6.74 -1.14
C PRO A 135 -4.48 7.40 0.24
N ARG A 136 -4.13 6.64 1.29
CA ARG A 136 -4.04 7.16 2.65
C ARG A 136 -2.64 7.73 2.93
N ALA A 137 -2.60 8.90 3.58
CA ALA A 137 -1.37 9.64 3.87
C ALA A 137 -0.43 8.94 4.86
N GLU A 138 -0.96 8.06 5.71
CA GLU A 138 -0.21 7.47 6.82
C GLU A 138 0.84 6.43 6.41
N LEU A 139 0.84 5.98 5.15
CA LEU A 139 1.65 4.84 4.68
C LEU A 139 2.50 5.14 3.43
N GLY A 140 2.71 6.43 3.10
CA GLY A 140 3.62 6.85 2.02
C GLY A 140 3.08 6.70 0.60
N GLN A 141 1.83 6.26 0.41
CA GLN A 141 1.21 6.13 -0.91
C GLN A 141 0.83 7.49 -1.55
N THR A 142 0.80 8.57 -0.77
CA THR A 142 0.58 9.94 -1.26
C THR A 142 1.71 10.47 -2.14
N ASP A 143 2.87 9.80 -2.15
CA ASP A 143 3.99 10.15 -3.03
C ASP A 143 3.73 9.75 -4.50
N ASP A 144 2.72 8.91 -4.76
CA ASP A 144 2.30 8.56 -6.11
C ASP A 144 1.51 9.68 -6.80
N ARG A 145 2.20 10.78 -7.12
CA ARG A 145 1.60 11.93 -7.82
C ARG A 145 1.13 11.61 -9.24
N ARG A 146 1.67 10.56 -9.87
CA ARG A 146 1.33 10.17 -11.23
C ARG A 146 -0.06 9.53 -11.30
N CYS A 147 -0.37 8.60 -10.39
CA CYS A 147 -1.65 7.89 -10.44
C CYS A 147 -2.63 8.32 -9.35
N ASN A 148 -2.14 8.71 -8.18
CA ASN A 148 -2.91 9.22 -7.04
C ASN A 148 -4.15 8.34 -6.72
N ALA A 149 -5.38 8.86 -6.93
CA ALA A 149 -6.60 8.09 -6.70
C ALA A 149 -7.08 7.42 -7.99
N PHE A 150 -7.67 6.24 -7.82
CA PHE A 150 -8.22 5.43 -8.91
C PHE A 150 -9.74 5.46 -8.83
N SER A 151 -10.44 5.55 -9.96
CA SER A 151 -11.90 5.48 -9.98
C SER A 151 -12.43 4.54 -11.05
N LEU A 152 -13.59 3.94 -10.76
CA LEU A 152 -14.30 3.00 -11.64
C LEU A 152 -15.81 3.28 -11.56
N ASP A 153 -16.48 3.37 -12.71
CA ASP A 153 -17.93 3.53 -12.79
C ASP A 153 -18.66 2.25 -13.28
N GLU A 154 -19.99 2.31 -13.34
CA GLU A 154 -20.84 1.18 -13.75
C GLU A 154 -20.61 0.72 -15.20
N GLN A 155 -20.04 1.60 -16.03
CA GLN A 155 -19.73 1.29 -17.42
C GLN A 155 -18.34 0.66 -17.57
N GLY A 156 -17.61 0.50 -16.45
CA GLY A 156 -16.25 0.00 -16.43
C GLY A 156 -15.21 1.04 -16.87
N VAL A 157 -15.58 2.32 -16.94
CA VAL A 157 -14.65 3.39 -17.28
C VAL A 157 -13.71 3.62 -16.11
N ARG A 158 -12.42 3.50 -16.42
CA ARG A 158 -11.31 3.65 -15.48
C ARG A 158 -10.80 5.07 -15.53
N ARG A 159 -10.65 5.70 -14.36
CA ARG A 159 -10.12 7.06 -14.25
C ARG A 159 -9.03 7.12 -13.19
N ILE A 160 -8.23 8.17 -13.25
CA ILE A 160 -7.25 8.54 -12.23
C ILE A 160 -7.36 10.03 -11.92
N THR A 161 -6.90 10.45 -10.74
CA THR A 161 -6.81 11.87 -10.37
C THR A 161 -5.37 12.40 -10.37
N GLY A 162 -4.40 11.55 -10.70
CA GLY A 162 -2.98 11.90 -10.78
C GLY A 162 -2.60 12.63 -12.07
N THR A 163 -1.31 12.93 -12.21
CA THR A 163 -0.76 13.68 -13.36
C THR A 163 -0.39 12.83 -14.58
N ALA A 164 -0.61 11.51 -14.56
CA ALA A 164 -0.30 10.67 -15.71
C ALA A 164 -1.15 11.06 -16.92
N ALA A 165 -0.50 11.13 -18.09
CA ALA A 165 -1.14 11.51 -19.34
C ALA A 165 -2.11 10.43 -19.86
N ASP A 166 -1.83 9.17 -19.55
CA ASP A 166 -2.67 8.03 -19.87
C ASP A 166 -3.07 7.30 -18.57
N PRO A 167 -4.37 7.24 -18.24
CA PRO A 167 -4.87 6.44 -17.13
C PRO A 167 -4.49 4.96 -17.24
N ASP A 168 -4.38 4.39 -18.44
CA ASP A 168 -4.14 2.97 -18.63
C ASP A 168 -2.78 2.51 -18.08
N GLU A 169 -1.76 3.39 -18.10
CA GLU A 169 -0.45 3.13 -17.49
C GLU A 169 -0.57 2.84 -15.99
N CYS A 170 -1.46 3.55 -15.31
CA CYS A 170 -1.74 3.38 -13.90
C CYS A 170 -2.55 2.10 -13.62
N TRP A 171 -3.43 1.73 -14.56
CA TRP A 171 -4.26 0.54 -14.47
C TRP A 171 -3.57 -0.76 -14.88
N GLY A 172 -2.34 -0.67 -15.40
CA GLY A 172 -1.47 -1.82 -15.70
C GLY A 172 -1.63 -2.36 -17.12
N ARG A 173 -1.97 -1.51 -18.09
CA ARG A 173 -1.76 -1.78 -19.51
C ARG A 173 -0.57 -0.99 -20.04
#